data_AF-A0A0A9E736-F1
#
_entry.id   AF-A0A0A9E736-F1
#
_cell.length_a   1.000
_cell.length_b   1.000
_cell.length_c   1.000
_cell.angle_alpha   90.00
_cell.angle_beta   90.00
_cell.angle_gamma   90.00
#
_symmetry.space_group_name_H-M   'P 1'
#
loop_
_entity.id
_entity.type
_entity.pdbx_description
1 polymer ?
#
loop_
_entity_poly.entity_id
_entity_poly.type
_entity_poly.pdbx_seq_one_letter_code
_entity_poly.pdbx_strand_id
1 'polypeptide(L)'
;MLKLIDQDADSFAQRAEMYYKKRPILVDMLGDLYRTHRSLAEQCDLLKHGSGTRHTVFGLSSCTQGRSQAPMNGKPTSRCTSCSVSTYDSESEVDDPEDEEVSETETESSQRPQQDEQVELMRAEIERLKEQNAALQKVAEENVALKAELAEKDDEKREVIRQLASSMDMMREQNSTLRECIKGSTNSSPSSRGLDLKKLAKDLFFVRLFTAHCKAAGPIVAL
;
A
#
# COMPACT_ATOMS: atom_id res chain seq x y z
N MET A 1 -18.23 0.45 6.11
CA MET A 1 -18.20 1.01 4.76
C MET A 1 -17.06 2.01 4.58
N LEU A 2 -17.15 3.28 5.03
CA LEU A 2 -16.10 4.32 4.86
C LEU A 2 -14.66 3.85 5.16
N LYS A 3 -14.42 3.24 6.32
CA LYS A 3 -13.11 2.67 6.73
C LYS A 3 -12.51 1.62 5.79
N LEU A 4 -13.28 1.14 4.80
CA LEU A 4 -12.85 0.17 3.79
C LEU A 4 -12.42 0.83 2.47
N ILE A 5 -12.61 2.15 2.36
CA ILE A 5 -12.32 3.00 1.21
C ILE A 5 -11.15 3.95 1.52
N ASP A 6 -11.06 4.43 2.76
CA ASP A 6 -10.03 5.37 3.26
C ASP A 6 -8.65 4.73 3.53
N GLN A 7 -8.28 3.66 2.82
CA GLN A 7 -6.96 3.03 2.96
C GLN A 7 -5.96 3.68 2.00
N ASP A 8 -4.99 4.40 2.56
CA ASP A 8 -3.91 5.04 1.79
C ASP A 8 -3.13 4.01 0.96
N ALA A 9 -2.84 4.40 -0.27
CA ALA A 9 -2.08 3.62 -1.22
C ALA A 9 -1.09 4.54 -1.93
N ASP A 10 0.21 4.27 -1.71
CA ASP A 10 1.34 5.09 -2.16
C ASP A 10 1.56 5.04 -3.69
N SER A 11 0.82 4.18 -4.40
CA SER A 11 0.84 4.06 -5.86
C SER A 11 -0.55 3.78 -6.44
N PHE A 12 -0.77 4.25 -7.67
CA PHE A 12 -2.01 4.03 -8.42
C PHE A 12 -2.32 2.53 -8.64
N ALA A 13 -1.31 1.71 -8.97
CA ALA A 13 -1.50 0.28 -9.20
C ALA A 13 -1.98 -0.43 -7.92
N GLN A 14 -1.34 -0.12 -6.78
CA GLN A 14 -1.71 -0.64 -5.47
C GLN A 14 -3.13 -0.19 -5.05
N ARG A 15 -3.51 1.06 -5.37
CA ARG A 15 -4.88 1.57 -5.16
C ARG A 15 -5.92 0.79 -5.96
N ALA A 16 -5.63 0.49 -7.23
CA ALA A 16 -6.51 -0.31 -8.09
C ALA A 16 -6.64 -1.76 -7.57
N GLU A 17 -5.53 -2.39 -7.19
CA GLU A 17 -5.51 -3.74 -6.61
C GLU A 17 -6.34 -3.82 -5.32
N MET A 18 -6.10 -2.87 -4.40
CA MET A 18 -6.86 -2.74 -3.14
C MET A 18 -8.35 -2.53 -3.43
N TYR A 19 -8.71 -1.65 -4.35
CA TYR A 19 -10.10 -1.43 -4.75
C TYR A 19 -10.78 -2.74 -5.17
N TYR A 20 -10.19 -3.52 -6.08
CA TYR A 20 -10.80 -4.78 -6.53
C TYR A 20 -10.87 -5.84 -5.42
N LYS A 21 -9.89 -5.90 -4.51
CA LYS A 21 -9.95 -6.77 -3.31
C LYS A 21 -11.03 -6.35 -2.31
N LYS A 22 -11.28 -5.05 -2.12
CA LYS A 22 -12.29 -4.53 -1.18
C LYS A 22 -13.72 -4.46 -1.77
N ARG A 23 -13.84 -4.38 -3.10
CA ARG A 23 -15.12 -4.29 -3.84
C ARG A 23 -16.17 -5.33 -3.46
N PRO A 24 -15.90 -6.65 -3.36
CA PRO A 24 -16.93 -7.63 -2.99
C PRO A 24 -17.52 -7.36 -1.60
N ILE A 25 -16.67 -7.03 -0.63
CA ILE A 25 -17.09 -6.70 0.76
C ILE A 25 -17.94 -5.42 0.78
N LEU A 26 -17.57 -4.40 -0.01
CA LEU A 26 -18.37 -3.18 -0.16
C LEU A 26 -19.75 -3.46 -0.77
N VAL A 27 -19.82 -4.31 -1.79
CA VAL A 27 -21.08 -4.69 -2.46
C VAL A 27 -22.00 -5.45 -1.51
N ASP A 28 -21.46 -6.39 -0.73
CA ASP A 28 -22.23 -7.17 0.25
C ASP A 28 -22.80 -6.29 1.37
N MET A 29 -21.96 -5.46 2.01
CA MET A 29 -22.40 -4.48 3.02
C MET A 29 -23.45 -3.50 2.49
N LEU A 30 -23.36 -3.09 1.22
CA LEU A 30 -24.34 -2.20 0.59
C LEU A 30 -25.65 -2.94 0.27
N GLY A 31 -25.56 -4.22 -0.11
CA GLY A 31 -26.71 -5.11 -0.28
C GLY A 31 -27.50 -5.28 1.02
N ASP A 32 -26.81 -5.50 2.14
CA ASP A 32 -27.44 -5.55 3.48
C ASP A 32 -28.08 -4.23 3.88
N LEU A 33 -27.40 -3.10 3.67
CA LEU A 33 -27.95 -1.78 3.93
C LEU A 33 -29.22 -1.53 3.10
N TYR A 34 -29.23 -1.93 1.83
CA TYR A 34 -30.41 -1.81 0.97
C TYR A 34 -31.55 -2.73 1.41
N ARG A 35 -31.26 -4.01 1.71
CA ARG A 35 -32.25 -4.99 2.21
C ARG A 35 -32.91 -4.51 3.51
N THR A 36 -32.11 -4.05 4.47
CA THR A 36 -32.61 -3.57 5.78
C THR A 36 -33.40 -2.27 5.66
N HIS A 37 -32.89 -1.28 4.92
CA HIS A 37 -33.62 -0.02 4.68
C HIS A 37 -34.94 -0.25 3.94
N ARG A 38 -34.96 -1.18 2.97
CA ARG A 38 -36.18 -1.54 2.24
C ARG A 38 -37.21 -2.22 3.15
N SER A 39 -36.79 -3.20 3.95
CA SER A 39 -37.68 -3.87 4.91
C SER A 39 -38.25 -2.89 5.93
N LEU A 40 -37.44 -1.92 6.41
CA LEU A 40 -37.90 -0.86 7.30
C LEU A 40 -38.96 0.03 6.65
N ALA A 41 -38.75 0.45 5.38
CA ALA A 41 -39.73 1.23 4.64
C ALA A 41 -41.05 0.47 4.44
N GLU A 42 -40.97 -0.80 4.05
CA GLU A 42 -42.14 -1.69 3.90
C GLU A 42 -42.90 -1.84 5.23
N GLN A 43 -42.21 -1.99 6.37
CA GLN A 43 -42.85 -1.99 7.69
C GLN A 43 -43.49 -0.64 8.05
N CYS A 44 -42.86 0.49 7.71
CA CYS A 44 -43.44 1.81 7.90
C CYS A 44 -44.72 2.00 7.07
N ASP A 45 -44.76 1.50 5.83
CA ASP A 45 -45.95 1.60 4.98
C ASP A 45 -47.05 0.64 5.44
N LEU A 46 -46.71 -0.57 5.89
CA LEU A 46 -47.64 -1.46 6.60
C LEU A 46 -48.23 -0.82 7.86
N LEU A 47 -47.45 -0.04 8.62
CA LEU A 47 -47.94 0.69 9.79
C LEU A 47 -48.90 1.82 9.39
N LYS A 48 -48.56 2.60 8.35
CA LYS A 48 -49.40 3.69 7.82
C LYS A 48 -50.75 3.18 7.31
N HIS A 49 -50.76 2.06 6.59
CA HIS A 49 -51.99 1.48 6.03
C HIS A 49 -52.74 0.59 7.06
N GLY A 50 -52.04 -0.07 7.98
CA GLY A 50 -52.61 -0.85 9.08
C GLY A 50 -53.32 0.00 10.14
N SER A 51 -52.91 1.26 10.32
CA SER A 51 -53.55 2.19 11.26
C SER A 51 -55.02 2.55 10.91
N GLY A 52 -55.56 2.09 9.78
CA GLY A 52 -56.94 2.32 9.36
C GLY A 52 -57.99 1.41 10.02
N THR A 53 -57.61 0.28 10.62
CA THR A 53 -58.57 -0.71 11.15
C THR A 53 -58.33 -1.08 12.62
N ARG A 54 -58.95 -0.27 13.49
CA ARG A 54 -59.41 -0.54 14.85
C ARG A 54 -58.41 -1.08 15.90
N HIS A 55 -58.39 -0.35 17.02
CA HIS A 55 -57.94 -0.82 18.33
C HIS A 55 -58.34 -2.28 18.63
N THR A 56 -57.37 -3.14 18.97
CA THR A 56 -57.41 -3.99 20.17
C THR A 56 -56.06 -4.65 20.47
N VAL A 57 -55.44 -4.21 21.57
CA VAL A 57 -54.66 -5.02 22.54
C VAL A 57 -53.29 -5.61 22.12
N PHE A 58 -52.34 -5.56 23.07
CA PHE A 58 -50.97 -6.13 23.08
C PHE A 58 -49.86 -5.44 22.23
N GLY A 59 -49.22 -4.44 22.86
CA GLY A 59 -47.84 -4.68 23.27
C GLY A 59 -46.68 -4.11 22.44
N LEU A 60 -46.66 -2.80 22.15
CA LEU A 60 -45.37 -2.15 21.85
C LEU A 60 -44.54 -2.05 23.14
N SER A 61 -43.40 -2.75 23.18
CA SER A 61 -42.32 -2.44 24.12
C SER A 61 -41.24 -1.67 23.37
N SER A 62 -41.13 -0.37 23.65
CA SER A 62 -40.00 0.45 23.23
C SER A 62 -39.60 1.44 24.32
N CYS A 63 -38.44 1.15 24.92
CA CYS A 63 -37.36 2.12 25.16
C CYS A 63 -37.51 3.22 26.26
N THR A 64 -36.52 3.20 27.16
CA THR A 64 -35.80 4.33 27.82
C THR A 64 -36.04 4.73 29.30
N GLN A 65 -34.92 4.64 30.04
CA GLN A 65 -34.35 5.59 31.02
C GLN A 65 -34.81 5.66 32.50
N GLY A 66 -33.80 5.88 33.37
CA GLY A 66 -33.93 6.09 34.83
C GLY A 66 -32.73 5.53 35.63
N ARG A 67 -31.48 5.93 35.36
CA ARG A 67 -30.70 6.91 36.16
C ARG A 67 -30.96 6.85 37.69
N SER A 68 -29.95 6.40 38.45
CA SER A 68 -29.80 6.65 39.89
C SER A 68 -28.32 6.94 40.21
N GLN A 69 -28.04 7.73 41.25
CA GLN A 69 -26.70 8.26 41.59
C GLN A 69 -26.37 8.02 43.08
N ALA A 70 -25.41 7.12 43.32
CA ALA A 70 -24.38 7.18 44.39
C ALA A 70 -24.83 7.28 45.88
N PRO A 71 -23.91 7.34 46.88
CA PRO A 71 -22.51 6.89 46.93
C PRO A 71 -22.20 5.97 48.15
N MET A 72 -21.15 5.14 48.09
CA MET A 72 -20.37 4.71 49.26
C MET A 72 -18.88 4.55 48.85
N ASN A 73 -17.95 4.90 49.73
CA ASN A 73 -16.51 5.01 49.45
C ASN A 73 -15.69 3.86 50.09
N GLY A 74 -14.54 3.48 49.53
CA GLY A 74 -13.56 2.61 50.21
C GLY A 74 -12.89 1.49 49.39
N LYS A 75 -11.65 1.73 48.96
CA LYS A 75 -10.57 0.73 48.72
C LYS A 75 -9.63 0.84 49.97
N PRO A 76 -8.65 -0.05 50.30
CA PRO A 76 -8.01 -1.03 49.41
C PRO A 76 -7.39 -2.33 50.04
N THR A 77 -6.62 -3.07 49.21
CA THR A 77 -5.42 -3.92 49.53
C THR A 77 -5.53 -5.32 50.17
N SER A 78 -4.41 -6.07 49.98
CA SER A 78 -4.01 -7.40 50.53
C SER A 78 -4.62 -8.63 49.83
N ARG A 79 -3.89 -9.50 49.11
CA ARG A 79 -2.62 -10.26 49.35
C ARG A 79 -2.79 -11.50 50.27
N CYS A 80 -2.76 -12.67 49.63
CA CYS A 80 -2.22 -13.98 50.07
C CYS A 80 -1.62 -14.63 48.80
N THR A 81 -0.43 -15.22 48.67
CA THR A 81 0.64 -15.69 49.59
C THR A 81 0.35 -16.99 50.36
N SER A 82 0.80 -18.13 49.79
CA SER A 82 1.25 -19.43 50.41
C SER A 82 0.33 -20.12 51.44
N CYS A 83 0.20 -21.44 51.65
CA CYS A 83 0.96 -22.67 51.34
C CYS A 83 0.03 -23.88 51.70
N SER A 84 0.33 -25.19 51.55
CA SER A 84 1.51 -25.93 51.06
C SER A 84 1.13 -27.36 50.58
N VAL A 85 2.15 -28.07 50.09
CA VAL A 85 2.38 -29.52 49.87
C VAL A 85 1.37 -30.59 50.37
N SER A 86 1.13 -31.60 49.53
CA SER A 86 1.13 -33.02 49.93
C SER A 86 1.47 -33.93 48.74
N THR A 87 2.40 -34.86 48.92
CA THR A 87 2.83 -35.88 47.95
C THR A 87 1.75 -36.92 47.69
N TYR A 88 1.59 -37.36 46.43
CA TYR A 88 1.48 -38.79 46.13
C TYR A 88 2.06 -39.09 44.74
N ASP A 89 2.67 -40.26 44.66
CA ASP A 89 3.48 -40.81 43.57
C ASP A 89 2.78 -42.07 43.07
N SER A 90 2.69 -42.24 41.74
CA SER A 90 2.06 -43.39 41.07
C SER A 90 2.44 -43.39 39.59
N GLU A 91 3.68 -43.79 39.33
CA GLU A 91 4.12 -44.25 38.00
C GLU A 91 3.19 -45.36 37.48
N SER A 92 2.87 -45.36 36.18
CA SER A 92 2.17 -46.46 35.51
C SER A 92 3.00 -46.92 34.33
N GLU A 93 3.77 -47.97 34.57
CA GLU A 93 4.48 -48.76 33.58
C GLU A 93 3.47 -49.41 32.60
N VAL A 94 3.74 -49.32 31.31
CA VAL A 94 3.05 -50.10 30.27
C VAL A 94 4.08 -50.94 29.55
N ASP A 95 3.87 -52.24 29.61
CA ASP A 95 4.76 -53.31 29.17
C ASP A 95 4.92 -53.30 27.64
N ASP A 96 6.14 -53.51 27.15
CA ASP A 96 6.49 -53.51 25.72
C ASP A 96 6.82 -54.93 25.27
N PRO A 97 5.96 -55.61 24.50
CA PRO A 97 6.26 -56.92 23.96
C PRO A 97 7.10 -56.80 22.68
N GLU A 98 8.42 -56.87 22.85
CA GLU A 98 9.33 -57.29 21.77
C GLU A 98 8.98 -58.73 21.33
N ASP A 99 8.77 -58.95 20.04
CA ASP A 99 8.95 -60.26 19.40
C ASP A 99 9.34 -60.04 17.92
N GLU A 100 10.43 -60.70 17.50
CA GLU A 100 11.07 -60.49 16.19
C GLU A 100 10.54 -61.39 15.06
N GLU A 101 10.69 -60.86 13.83
CA GLU A 101 11.00 -61.58 12.58
C GLU A 101 9.97 -62.51 11.89
N VAL A 102 9.90 -62.32 10.56
CA VAL A 102 9.41 -63.19 9.47
C VAL A 102 7.97 -63.78 9.51
N SER A 103 7.09 -63.13 8.75
CA SER A 103 6.78 -63.67 7.40
C SER A 103 6.12 -62.61 6.50
N GLU A 104 6.74 -62.34 5.35
CA GLU A 104 6.04 -61.71 4.22
C GLU A 104 4.96 -62.66 3.69
N THR A 105 3.72 -62.19 3.52
CA THR A 105 2.97 -62.33 2.26
C THR A 105 1.57 -61.68 2.34
N GLU A 106 1.25 -60.93 1.29
CA GLU A 106 -0.10 -60.75 0.74
C GLU A 106 -1.22 -60.20 1.66
N THR A 107 -1.39 -58.87 1.59
CA THR A 107 -2.74 -58.29 1.60
C THR A 107 -2.85 -57.25 0.48
N GLU A 108 -3.12 -57.74 -0.72
CA GLU A 108 -3.61 -56.93 -1.84
C GLU A 108 -4.96 -56.28 -1.45
N SER A 109 -5.12 -54.96 -1.55
CA SER A 109 -5.34 -54.12 -2.75
C SER A 109 -6.81 -53.67 -2.83
N SER A 110 -7.01 -52.34 -2.77
CA SER A 110 -8.29 -51.66 -3.09
C SER A 110 -8.21 -50.13 -3.07
N GLN A 111 -7.19 -49.51 -2.44
CA GLN A 111 -7.09 -48.04 -2.33
C GLN A 111 -5.84 -47.38 -2.97
N ARG A 112 -4.80 -48.14 -3.34
CA ARG A 112 -3.57 -47.58 -3.94
C ARG A 112 -3.79 -46.69 -5.19
N PRO A 113 -4.56 -47.10 -6.24
CA PRO A 113 -4.60 -46.34 -7.48
C PRO A 113 -5.16 -44.91 -7.33
N GLN A 114 -6.06 -44.69 -6.37
CA GLN A 114 -6.61 -43.34 -6.10
C GLN A 114 -5.61 -42.43 -5.38
N GLN A 115 -4.70 -43.00 -4.59
CA GLN A 115 -3.66 -42.23 -3.88
C GLN A 115 -2.53 -41.84 -4.83
N ASP A 116 -2.11 -42.75 -5.70
CA ASP A 116 -1.05 -42.50 -6.69
C ASP A 116 -1.47 -41.39 -7.68
N GLU A 117 -2.69 -41.45 -8.22
CA GLU A 117 -3.26 -40.45 -9.13
C GLU A 117 -3.40 -39.07 -8.45
N GLN A 118 -3.77 -39.03 -7.17
CA GLN A 118 -3.87 -37.79 -6.39
C GLN A 118 -2.48 -37.20 -6.05
N VAL A 119 -1.46 -38.03 -5.84
CA VAL A 119 -0.06 -37.61 -5.67
C VAL A 119 0.52 -37.07 -6.98
N GLU A 120 0.18 -37.66 -8.13
CA GLU A 120 0.62 -37.19 -9.45
C GLU A 120 0.03 -35.82 -9.79
N LEU A 121 -1.27 -35.63 -9.56
CA LEU A 121 -1.93 -34.32 -9.69
C LEU A 121 -1.30 -33.26 -8.76
N MET A 122 -0.96 -33.63 -7.52
CA MET A 122 -0.30 -32.73 -6.58
C MET A 122 1.11 -32.34 -7.04
N ARG A 123 1.86 -33.27 -7.65
CA ARG A 123 3.18 -33.00 -8.23
C ARG A 123 3.10 -32.05 -9.43
N ALA A 124 2.14 -32.25 -10.33
CA ALA A 124 1.90 -31.37 -11.47
C ALA A 124 1.52 -29.94 -11.03
N GLU A 125 0.68 -29.80 -10.01
CA GLU A 125 0.33 -28.48 -9.45
C GLU A 125 1.53 -27.81 -8.75
N ILE A 126 2.38 -28.57 -8.06
CA ILE A 126 3.64 -28.06 -7.48
C ILE A 126 4.59 -27.56 -8.58
N GLU A 127 4.68 -28.25 -9.72
CA GLU A 127 5.49 -27.81 -10.86
C GLU A 127 4.92 -26.53 -11.48
N ARG A 128 3.62 -26.49 -11.78
CA ARG A 128 2.92 -25.29 -12.29
C ARG A 128 3.10 -24.08 -11.38
N LEU A 129 3.02 -24.27 -10.05
CA LEU A 129 3.26 -23.21 -9.07
C LEU A 129 4.73 -22.77 -9.03
N LYS A 130 5.70 -23.67 -9.22
CA LYS A 130 7.13 -23.30 -9.35
C LYS A 130 7.37 -22.46 -10.60
N GLU A 131 6.82 -22.84 -11.75
CA GLU A 131 6.90 -22.05 -12.98
C GLU A 131 6.29 -20.66 -12.81
N GLN A 132 5.09 -20.59 -12.22
CA GLN A 132 4.42 -19.31 -11.93
C GLN A 132 5.25 -18.43 -10.98
N ASN A 133 5.87 -19.00 -9.95
CA ASN A 133 6.76 -18.27 -9.05
C ASN A 133 8.06 -17.80 -9.74
N ALA A 134 8.65 -18.61 -10.62
CA ALA A 134 9.83 -18.23 -11.40
C ALA A 134 9.51 -17.09 -12.40
N ALA A 135 8.34 -17.14 -13.05
CA ALA A 135 7.85 -16.06 -13.90
C ALA A 135 7.61 -14.76 -13.11
N LEU A 136 6.99 -14.86 -11.92
CA LEU A 136 6.81 -13.71 -11.02
C LEU A 136 8.15 -13.12 -10.55
N GLN A 137 9.14 -13.96 -10.22
CA GLN A 137 10.48 -13.50 -9.85
C GLN A 137 11.15 -12.75 -11.01
N LYS A 138 11.13 -13.29 -12.23
CA LYS A 138 11.69 -12.62 -13.42
C LYS A 138 11.04 -11.26 -13.66
N VAL A 139 9.71 -11.18 -13.56
CA VAL A 139 8.96 -9.91 -13.69
C VAL A 139 9.31 -8.94 -12.55
N ALA A 140 9.55 -9.43 -11.33
CA ALA A 140 9.99 -8.59 -10.22
C ALA A 140 11.39 -8.01 -10.45
N GLU A 141 12.34 -8.82 -10.94
CA GLU A 141 13.69 -8.39 -11.31
C GLU A 141 13.68 -7.36 -12.44
N GLU A 142 12.89 -7.59 -13.51
CA GLU A 142 12.68 -6.63 -14.60
C GLU A 142 12.08 -5.31 -14.08
N ASN A 143 11.11 -5.35 -13.17
CA ASN A 143 10.54 -4.16 -12.54
C ASN A 143 11.55 -3.40 -11.66
N VAL A 144 12.48 -4.09 -10.99
CA VAL A 144 13.57 -3.44 -10.23
C VAL A 144 14.56 -2.76 -11.17
N ALA A 145 14.94 -3.43 -12.26
CA ALA A 145 15.83 -2.86 -13.28
C ALA A 145 15.24 -1.60 -13.93
N LEU A 146 13.98 -1.64 -14.36
CA LEU A 146 13.28 -0.49 -14.95
C LEU A 146 13.14 0.69 -13.98
N LYS A 147 12.94 0.42 -12.67
CA LYS A 147 12.94 1.47 -11.64
C LYS A 147 14.32 2.11 -11.46
N ALA A 148 15.39 1.33 -11.54
CA ALA A 148 16.76 1.84 -11.47
C ALA A 148 17.11 2.72 -12.68
N GLU A 149 16.76 2.30 -13.90
CA GLU A 149 16.94 3.10 -15.12
C GLU A 149 16.15 4.42 -15.03
N LEU A 150 14.91 4.38 -14.56
CA LEU A 150 14.09 5.58 -14.39
C LEU A 150 14.69 6.56 -13.37
N ALA A 151 15.29 6.05 -12.29
CA ALA A 151 16.00 6.87 -11.31
C ALA A 151 17.26 7.55 -11.91
N GLU A 152 18.07 6.82 -12.69
CA GLU A 152 19.24 7.35 -13.42
C GLU A 152 18.79 8.47 -14.40
N LYS A 153 17.74 8.22 -15.18
CA LYS A 153 17.15 9.21 -16.10
C LYS A 153 16.65 10.47 -15.39
N ASP A 154 16.14 10.34 -14.18
CA ASP A 154 15.71 11.50 -13.41
C ASP A 154 16.89 12.26 -12.79
N ASP A 155 18.03 11.61 -12.49
CA ASP A 155 19.28 12.30 -12.14
C ASP A 155 19.88 13.07 -13.33
N GLU A 156 19.87 12.50 -14.55
CA GLU A 156 20.26 13.21 -15.78
C GLU A 156 19.42 14.49 -15.96
N LYS A 157 18.09 14.40 -15.80
CA LYS A 157 17.17 15.56 -15.89
C LYS A 157 17.42 16.58 -14.78
N ARG A 158 17.62 16.12 -13.52
CA ARG A 158 17.97 17.00 -12.38
C ARG A 158 19.23 17.79 -12.69
N GLU A 159 20.25 17.16 -13.28
CA GLU A 159 21.49 17.85 -13.63
C GLU A 159 21.30 18.90 -14.74
N VAL A 160 20.56 18.59 -15.81
CA VAL A 160 20.22 19.58 -16.85
C VAL A 160 19.48 20.79 -16.27
N ILE A 161 18.57 20.56 -15.31
CA ILE A 161 17.87 21.64 -14.61
C ILE A 161 18.85 22.49 -13.77
N ARG A 162 19.82 21.87 -13.07
CA ARG A 162 20.86 22.61 -12.33
C ARG A 162 21.72 23.48 -13.25
N GLN A 163 22.14 22.94 -14.40
CA GLN A 163 22.94 23.68 -15.39
C GLN A 163 22.15 24.86 -15.96
N LEU A 164 20.88 24.66 -16.31
CA LEU A 164 20.01 25.73 -16.81
C LEU A 164 19.76 26.80 -15.74
N ALA A 165 19.52 26.42 -14.48
CA ALA A 165 19.35 27.37 -13.38
C ALA A 165 20.60 28.24 -13.17
N SER A 166 21.78 27.62 -13.14
CA SER A 166 23.07 28.33 -13.06
C SER A 166 23.27 29.31 -14.23
N SER A 167 22.95 28.89 -15.46
CA SER A 167 22.96 29.77 -16.63
C SER A 167 21.98 30.95 -16.49
N MET A 168 20.76 30.70 -16.00
CA MET A 168 19.75 31.75 -15.82
C MET A 168 20.13 32.76 -14.73
N ASP A 169 20.74 32.31 -13.64
CA ASP A 169 21.19 33.19 -12.55
C ASP A 169 22.38 34.05 -12.99
N MET A 170 23.36 33.47 -13.70
CA MET A 170 24.47 34.22 -14.32
C MET A 170 23.94 35.27 -15.31
N MET A 171 22.96 34.92 -16.16
CA MET A 171 22.29 35.88 -17.05
C MET A 171 21.52 36.97 -16.28
N ARG A 172 20.94 36.67 -15.12
CA ARG A 172 20.24 37.64 -14.27
C ARG A 172 21.23 38.63 -13.63
N GLU A 173 22.37 38.15 -13.17
CA GLU A 173 23.45 38.98 -12.63
C GLU A 173 24.02 39.92 -13.71
N GLN A 174 24.33 39.39 -14.91
CA GLN A 174 24.79 40.18 -16.06
C GLN A 174 23.77 41.25 -16.49
N ASN A 175 22.46 40.92 -16.49
CA ASN A 175 21.42 41.91 -16.75
C ASN A 175 21.32 42.98 -15.65
N SER A 176 21.65 42.64 -14.41
CA SER A 176 21.63 43.57 -13.28
C SER A 176 22.79 44.57 -13.37
N THR A 177 24.02 44.08 -13.63
CA THR A 177 25.20 44.93 -13.81
C THR A 177 25.07 45.85 -15.03
N LEU A 178 24.56 45.35 -16.18
CA LEU A 178 24.29 46.19 -17.35
C LEU A 178 23.29 47.32 -17.05
N ARG A 179 22.21 47.02 -16.31
CA ARG A 179 21.23 48.05 -15.88
C ARG A 179 21.85 49.08 -14.94
N GLU A 180 22.74 48.65 -14.05
CA GLU A 180 23.47 49.54 -13.15
C GLU A 180 24.44 50.46 -13.92
N CYS A 181 25.23 49.92 -14.86
CA CYS A 181 26.10 50.72 -15.72
C CYS A 181 25.31 51.77 -16.54
N ILE A 182 24.16 51.41 -17.09
CA ILE A 182 23.28 52.34 -17.82
C ILE A 182 22.78 53.46 -16.88
N LYS A 183 22.36 53.12 -15.66
CA LYS A 183 21.88 54.08 -14.64
C LYS A 183 22.99 54.96 -14.08
N GLY A 184 24.23 54.47 -14.01
CA GLY A 184 25.41 55.29 -13.68
C GLY A 184 25.78 56.27 -14.78
N SER A 185 25.62 55.86 -16.05
CA SER A 185 25.92 56.69 -17.21
C SER A 185 24.98 57.90 -17.38
N THR A 186 23.78 57.91 -16.81
CA THR A 186 22.89 59.08 -16.88
C THR A 186 23.31 60.20 -15.93
N ASN A 187 24.20 59.91 -14.97
CA ASN A 187 24.65 60.85 -13.94
C ASN A 187 26.05 61.43 -14.23
N SER A 188 26.66 61.08 -15.36
CA SER A 188 27.98 61.55 -15.79
C SER A 188 27.95 62.11 -17.22
N SER A 189 28.79 63.11 -17.49
CA SER A 189 28.75 63.89 -18.74
C SER A 189 29.06 63.03 -19.98
N PRO A 190 28.51 63.35 -21.17
CA PRO A 190 28.45 62.44 -22.31
C PRO A 190 29.79 62.19 -23.06
N SER A 191 30.92 62.54 -22.46
CA SER A 191 32.24 62.62 -23.12
C SER A 191 33.15 61.39 -22.93
N SER A 192 32.89 60.52 -21.95
CA SER A 192 33.73 59.35 -21.63
C SER A 192 33.16 58.00 -22.12
N ARG A 193 32.30 58.01 -23.15
CA ARG A 193 31.54 56.84 -23.64
C ARG A 193 32.39 55.80 -24.41
N GLY A 194 33.40 55.26 -23.74
CA GLY A 194 34.25 54.15 -24.17
C GLY A 194 34.10 52.93 -23.27
N LEU A 195 32.87 52.53 -22.92
CA LEU A 195 32.64 51.21 -22.33
C LEU A 195 32.99 50.17 -23.40
N ASP A 196 34.11 49.46 -23.21
CA ASP A 196 34.59 48.48 -24.18
C ASP A 196 33.75 47.19 -24.12
N LEU A 197 32.56 47.30 -24.71
CA LEU A 197 31.57 46.23 -24.80
C LEU A 197 32.16 44.98 -25.46
N LYS A 198 33.21 45.10 -26.28
CA LYS A 198 33.90 43.95 -26.90
C LYS A 198 34.73 43.15 -25.90
N LYS A 199 35.24 43.79 -24.84
CA LYS A 199 35.97 43.10 -23.77
C LYS A 199 35.00 42.34 -22.88
N LEU A 200 33.92 43.00 -22.45
CA LEU A 200 32.83 42.36 -21.72
C LEU A 200 32.20 41.22 -22.55
N ALA A 201 31.89 41.44 -23.82
CA ALA A 201 31.32 40.42 -24.71
C ALA A 201 32.26 39.22 -24.95
N LYS A 202 33.58 39.39 -24.89
CA LYS A 202 34.49 38.24 -24.93
C LYS A 202 34.31 37.37 -23.69
N ASP A 203 34.41 37.96 -22.50
CA ASP A 203 34.28 37.22 -21.23
C ASP A 203 32.87 36.60 -21.08
N LEU A 204 31.84 37.25 -21.60
CA LEU A 204 30.44 36.77 -21.60
C LEU A 204 30.21 35.49 -22.45
N PHE A 205 30.94 35.30 -23.56
CA PHE A 205 30.67 34.22 -24.52
C PHE A 205 31.59 32.98 -24.40
N PHE A 206 32.65 33.03 -23.57
CA PHE A 206 33.56 31.89 -23.40
C PHE A 206 33.06 30.80 -22.43
N VAL A 207 32.06 31.09 -21.59
CA VAL A 207 31.44 30.06 -20.75
C VAL A 207 30.60 29.15 -21.64
N ARG A 208 31.08 27.93 -21.86
CA ARG A 208 30.49 26.90 -22.72
C ARG A 208 29.18 26.38 -22.10
N LEU A 209 28.10 27.14 -22.29
CA LEU A 209 26.85 27.06 -21.51
C LEU A 209 26.14 25.70 -21.48
N PHE A 210 26.44 24.78 -22.39
CA PHE A 210 25.95 23.42 -22.35
C PHE A 210 27.07 22.45 -22.71
N THR A 211 27.53 21.69 -21.71
CA THR A 211 28.25 20.44 -21.97
C THR A 211 27.22 19.33 -22.01
N ALA A 212 26.51 19.22 -23.14
CA ALA A 212 25.48 18.23 -23.36
C ALA A 212 26.12 16.84 -23.54
N HIS A 213 26.27 16.10 -22.44
CA HIS A 213 26.72 14.71 -22.43
C HIS A 213 25.56 13.78 -22.82
N CYS A 214 24.95 14.01 -23.98
CA CYS A 214 23.89 13.14 -24.48
C CYS A 214 24.49 11.78 -24.86
N LYS A 215 24.44 10.83 -23.92
CA LYS A 215 24.78 9.43 -24.18
C LYS A 215 23.84 8.92 -25.27
N ALA A 216 24.40 8.49 -26.39
CA ALA A 216 23.62 8.16 -27.59
C ALA A 216 22.58 7.09 -27.26
N ALA A 217 21.30 7.43 -27.43
CA ALA A 217 20.23 6.44 -27.39
C ALA A 217 20.48 5.41 -28.50
N GLY A 218 20.34 4.13 -28.16
CA GLY A 218 20.50 3.03 -29.11
C GLY A 218 19.49 3.12 -30.27
N PRO A 219 19.68 2.33 -31.34
CA PRO A 219 18.84 2.40 -32.52
C PRO A 219 17.37 2.18 -32.16
N ILE A 220 16.54 3.19 -32.45
CA ILE A 220 15.08 3.10 -32.35
C ILE A 220 14.62 2.09 -33.39
N VAL A 221 14.30 0.87 -32.95
CA VAL A 221 13.65 -0.13 -33.79
C VAL A 221 12.20 0.31 -33.98
N ALA A 222 11.88 0.80 -35.17
CA ALA A 222 10.50 0.98 -35.60
C ALA A 222 9.87 -0.40 -35.86
N LEU A 223 8.64 -0.58 -35.35
CA LEU A 223 7.73 -1.67 -35.71
C LEU A 223 6.95 -1.31 -36.98
#